data_AF-X0ZFE9-F1
#
_entry.id   AF-X0ZFE9-F1
#
_cell.length_a   1.000
_cell.length_b   1.000
_cell.length_c   1.000
_cell.angle_alpha   90.00
_cell.angle_beta   90.00
_cell.angle_gamma   90.00
#
_symmetry.space_group_name_H-M   'P 1'
#
loop_
_entity.id
_entity.type
_entity.pdbx_description
1 polymer ?
#
loop_
_entity_poly.entity_id
_entity_poly.type
_entity_poly.pdbx_seq_one_letter_code
_entity_poly.pdbx_strand_id
1 'polypeptide(L)' 'DDTICNTNIESALELLGEKGLKVRAKAVGGTARRSVALDVERGIVSYSEGDNGKTVLWRAKKISG' A
#
# COMPACT_ATOMS: atom_id res chain seq x y z
N ASP A 1 -3.83 -21.81 5.88
CA ASP A 1 -3.80 -21.53 4.43
C ASP A 1 -2.88 -20.34 4.19
N ASP A 2 -1.65 -20.43 4.69
CA ASP A 2 -0.71 -19.29 4.78
C ASP A 2 0.19 -19.21 3.55
N THR A 3 0.32 -20.32 2.82
CA THR A 3 1.18 -20.46 1.64
C THR A 3 0.70 -19.57 0.49
N ILE A 4 -0.60 -19.51 0.21
CA ILE A 4 -1.18 -18.67 -0.86
C ILE A 4 -0.97 -17.18 -0.56
N CYS A 5 -1.16 -16.77 0.70
CA CYS A 5 -0.93 -15.39 1.11
C CYS A 5 0.54 -14.98 0.95
N ASN A 6 1.48 -15.85 1.34
CA ASN A 6 2.90 -15.59 1.15
C ASN A 6 3.29 -15.54 -0.33
N THR A 7 2.78 -16.44 -1.17
CA THR A 7 3.08 -16.42 -2.61
C THR A 7 2.63 -15.11 -3.26
N ASN A 8 1.43 -14.61 -2.94
CA ASN A 8 0.97 -13.33 -3.49
C ASN A 8 1.86 -12.15 -3.08
N ILE A 9 2.32 -12.16 -1.82
CA ILE A 9 3.21 -11.13 -1.30
C ILE A 9 4.58 -11.21 -1.98
N GLU A 10 5.13 -12.41 -2.13
CA GLU A 10 6.43 -12.66 -2.77
C GLU A 10 6.41 -12.23 -4.24
N SER A 11 5.43 -12.70 -5.02
CA SER A 11 5.33 -12.33 -6.45
C SER A 11 5.13 -10.82 -6.65
N ALA A 12 4.35 -10.15 -5.78
CA ALA A 12 4.20 -8.70 -5.85
C ALA A 12 5.51 -7.96 -5.55
N LEU A 13 6.31 -8.44 -4.60
CA LEU A 13 7.60 -7.85 -4.25
C LEU A 13 8.64 -8.07 -5.36
N GLU A 14 8.64 -9.24 -6.00
CA GLU A 14 9.51 -9.53 -7.15
C GLU A 14 9.21 -8.58 -8.32
N LEU A 15 7.94 -8.42 -8.70
CA LEU A 15 7.52 -7.51 -9.78
C LEU A 15 7.91 -6.05 -9.50
N LEU A 16 7.87 -5.62 -8.24
CA LEU A 16 8.34 -4.29 -7.85
C LEU A 16 9.86 -4.16 -8.02
N GLY A 17 10.60 -5.21 -7.63
CA GLY A 17 12.04 -5.31 -7.83
C GLY A 17 12.45 -5.22 -9.30
N GLU A 18 11.79 -5.98 -10.17
CA GLU A 18 12.01 -5.96 -11.63
C GLU A 18 11.78 -4.58 -12.24
N LYS A 19 10.82 -3.81 -11.70
CA LYS A 19 10.52 -2.44 -12.14
C LYS A 19 11.43 -1.38 -11.52
N GLY A 20 12.42 -1.78 -10.72
CA GLY A 20 13.30 -0.85 -10.00
C GLY A 20 12.60 -0.06 -8.89
N LEU A 21 11.42 -0.50 -8.45
CA LEU A 21 10.65 0.16 -7.41
C LEU A 21 11.04 -0.40 -6.04
N LYS A 22 11.73 0.41 -5.24
CA LYS A 22 12.15 0.02 -3.89
C LYS A 22 11.00 0.10 -2.89
N VAL A 23 10.63 -1.03 -2.29
CA VAL A 23 9.71 -1.07 -1.16
C VAL A 23 10.34 -0.42 0.06
N ARG A 24 9.68 0.61 0.60
CA ARG A 24 10.16 1.39 1.77
C ARG A 24 9.59 0.90 3.10
N ALA A 25 8.40 0.31 3.08
CA ALA A 25 7.72 -0.23 4.25
C ALA A 25 6.76 -1.35 3.80
N LYS A 26 6.51 -2.32 4.69
CA LYS A 26 5.61 -3.46 4.46
C LYS A 26 4.78 -3.69 5.73
N ALA A 27 3.46 -3.79 5.57
CA ALA A 27 2.53 -4.14 6.64
C ALA A 27 1.48 -5.13 6.10
N VAL A 28 1.80 -6.42 6.14
CA VAL A 28 0.99 -7.53 5.61
C VAL A 28 0.61 -8.51 6.72
N GLY A 29 -0.52 -9.20 6.58
CA GLY A 29 -1.05 -10.13 7.59
C GLY A 29 -1.80 -9.44 8.74
N GLY A 30 -2.02 -10.14 9.85
CA GLY A 30 -2.77 -9.64 11.01
C GLY A 30 -4.28 -9.92 10.94
N THR A 31 -4.97 -9.67 12.05
CA THR A 31 -6.40 -10.00 12.22
C THR A 31 -7.33 -8.82 11.97
N ALA A 32 -6.81 -7.59 12.03
CA ALA A 32 -7.59 -6.39 11.74
C ALA A 32 -7.77 -6.20 10.23
N ARG A 33 -9.00 -5.87 9.82
CA ARG A 33 -9.29 -5.51 8.43
C ARG A 33 -8.55 -4.22 8.08
N ARG A 34 -7.84 -4.21 6.96
CA ARG A 34 -7.11 -3.05 6.47
C ARG A 34 -7.61 -2.64 5.10
N SER A 35 -7.55 -1.35 4.79
CA SER A 35 -7.89 -0.84 3.46
C SER A 35 -6.96 0.29 3.09
N VAL A 36 -6.47 0.25 1.85
CA VAL A 36 -5.62 1.29 1.25
C VAL A 36 -6.40 1.88 0.08
N ALA A 37 -6.40 3.21 -0.03
CA ALA A 37 -7.02 3.93 -1.13
C ALA A 37 -6.05 4.93 -1.75
N LEU A 38 -5.96 4.91 -3.08
CA LEU A 38 -5.27 5.89 -3.91
C LEU A 38 -6.31 6.79 -4.58
N ASP A 39 -6.36 8.05 -4.16
CA ASP A 39 -7.10 9.10 -4.84
C ASP A 39 -6.18 9.70 -5.91
N VAL A 40 -6.44 9.36 -7.17
CA VAL A 40 -5.61 9.77 -8.31
C VAL A 40 -5.79 11.25 -8.63
N GLU A 41 -7.01 11.78 -8.48
CA GLU A 41 -7.32 13.19 -8.76
C GLU A 41 -6.59 14.13 -7.80
N ARG A 42 -6.54 13.75 -6.51
CA ARG A 42 -5.91 14.54 -5.46
C ARG A 42 -4.47 14.11 -5.17
N GLY A 43 -4.02 13.00 -5.76
CA GLY A 43 -2.71 12.41 -5.51
C GLY A 43 -2.50 12.01 -4.05
N ILE A 44 -3.51 11.41 -3.41
CA ILE A 44 -3.46 11.04 -1.97
C ILE A 44 -3.45 9.53 -1.82
N VAL A 45 -2.50 8.99 -1.05
CA VAL A 45 -2.54 7.62 -0.56
C VAL A 45 -2.98 7.63 0.90
N SER A 46 -3.92 6.75 1.23
CA SER A 46 -4.54 6.71 2.54
C SER A 46 -4.81 5.28 3.00
N TYR A 47 -4.90 5.11 4.31
CA TYR A 47 -5.00 3.83 4.99
C TYR A 47 -6.05 3.90 6.10
N SER A 48 -6.71 2.77 6.37
CA SER A 48 -7.61 2.56 7.50
C SER A 48 -7.44 1.15 8.06
N GLU A 49 -7.65 1.00 9.36
CA GLU A 49 -7.53 -0.26 10.10
C GLU A 49 -8.72 -0.45 11.04
N GLY A 50 -9.48 -1.54 10.84
CA GLY A 50 -10.74 -1.76 11.52
C GLY A 50 -11.73 -0.63 11.24
N ASP A 51 -12.38 -0.15 12.30
CA ASP A 51 -13.32 0.97 12.26
C ASP A 51 -12.64 2.33 12.55
N ASN A 52 -11.30 2.35 12.58
CA ASN A 52 -10.56 3.58 12.82
C ASN A 52 -10.64 4.53 11.61
N GLY A 53 -10.45 5.82 11.89
CA GLY A 53 -10.45 6.87 10.88
C GLY A 53 -9.36 6.70 9.81
N LYS A 54 -9.54 7.40 8.70
CA LYS A 54 -8.66 7.38 7.54
C LYS A 54 -7.38 8.19 7.81
N THR A 55 -6.22 7.54 7.73
CA THR A 55 -4.90 8.18 7.84
C THR A 55 -4.33 8.44 6.46
N VAL A 56 -3.81 9.66 6.21
CA VAL A 56 -3.08 9.97 4.98
C VAL A 56 -1.64 9.48 5.11
N LEU A 57 -1.23 8.56 4.26
CA LEU A 57 0.13 8.03 4.22
C LEU A 57 1.06 8.88 3.35
N TRP A 58 0.53 9.42 2.26
CA TRP A 58 1.30 10.20 1.31
C TRP A 58 0.41 11.15 0.52
N ARG A 59 1.01 12.26 0.06
CA ARG A 59 0.37 13.24 -0.82
C ARG A 59 1.38 13.72 -1.87
N ALA A 60 0.96 13.69 -3.13
CA ALA A 60 1.71 14.27 -4.23
C ALA A 60 1.86 15.77 -4.01
N LYS A 61 3.07 16.29 -4.18
CA LYS A 61 3.25 17.74 -4.33
C LYS A 61 2.64 18.14 -5.67
N LYS A 62 1.79 19.17 -5.69
CA LYS A 62 1.43 19.82 -6.95
C LYS A 62 2.73 20.32 -7.58
N ILE A 63 3.00 19.88 -8.81
CA ILE A 63 4.03 20.51 -9.64
C ILE A 63 3.38 21.81 -10.13
N SER A 64 3.68 22.93 -9.47
CA SER A 64 3.40 24.25 -10.01
C SER A 64 4.32 24.44 -11.21
N GLY A 65 3.75 24.38 -12.42
CA GLY A 65 4.42 24.79 -13.66
C GLY A 65 4.56 26.30 -13.76
#